data_AF-A0AAV6ZV10-F1
#
_entry.id   AF-A0AAV6ZV10-F1
#
_cell.length_a   1.000
_cell.length_b   1.000
_cell.length_c   1.000
_cell.angle_alpha   90.00
_cell.angle_beta   90.00
_cell.angle_gamma   90.00
#
_symmetry.space_group_name_H-M   'P 1'
#
loop_
_entity.id
_entity.type
_entity.pdbx_description
1 polymer ?
#
loop_
_entity_poly.entity_id
_entity_poly.type
_entity_poly.pdbx_seq_one_letter_code
_entity_poly.pdbx_strand_id
1 'polypeptide(L)'
;MGTNLVFAVVITEMLVDCMSLLMTFPGYIFIIVVNILDWRRNKRLNISDQLISGLGLLTLLHKIAQVTFRYDVLLGGLHVHTSFTWFCIRLTFNSLNFCILLLSTLLAIHFCLKIVNINQNFYIYIQRMFPKMFPWILLPSVLVSLLISVPAAQSTSQLNSISFGLFNTSSFSMDIFISVPLYYTFYAFCFAIFFILLLTTIVSLSRHIHRLRNNSGNLGSETVQAHVGAVKTLLCLFFLNLLQFCLPIFIIFEKTEHWIIYVYILLLIIWHILDLPILFRGSRKLQKKLDEMWLYFTRLFS
;
A
#
# COMPACT_ATOMS: atom_id res chain seq x y z
N MET A 1 -8.82 -25.47 24.48
CA MET A 1 -8.82 -25.78 23.02
C MET A 1 -8.61 -24.53 22.16
N GLY A 2 -9.15 -23.35 22.54
CA GLY A 2 -9.01 -22.11 21.76
C GLY A 2 -7.60 -21.47 21.71
N THR A 3 -6.78 -21.59 22.76
CA THR A 3 -5.43 -21.00 22.79
C THR A 3 -4.49 -21.62 21.76
N ASN A 4 -4.48 -22.95 21.62
CA ASN A 4 -3.65 -23.66 20.64
C ASN A 4 -4.02 -23.31 19.19
N LEU A 5 -5.31 -23.07 18.92
CA LEU A 5 -5.77 -22.67 17.60
C LEU A 5 -5.26 -21.27 17.24
N VAL A 6 -5.35 -20.31 18.16
CA VAL A 6 -4.86 -18.94 17.95
C VAL A 6 -3.35 -18.92 17.71
N PHE A 7 -2.57 -19.67 18.50
CA PHE A 7 -1.13 -19.81 18.25
C PHE A 7 -0.82 -20.43 16.89
N ALA A 8 -1.55 -21.48 16.49
CA ALA A 8 -1.37 -22.09 15.17
C ALA A 8 -1.68 -21.10 14.04
N VAL A 9 -2.76 -20.31 14.15
CA VAL A 9 -3.11 -19.27 13.17
C VAL A 9 -2.01 -18.22 13.06
N VAL A 10 -1.52 -17.68 14.19
CA VAL A 10 -0.45 -16.67 14.20
C VAL A 10 0.84 -17.21 13.57
N ILE A 11 1.20 -18.47 13.84
CA ILE A 11 2.37 -19.11 13.22
C ILE A 11 2.16 -19.26 11.71
N THR A 12 0.98 -19.69 11.27
CA THR A 12 0.69 -19.80 9.83
C THR A 12 0.74 -18.45 9.11
N GLU A 13 0.21 -17.39 9.70
CA GLU A 13 0.29 -16.03 9.15
C GLU A 13 1.74 -15.56 9.06
N MET A 14 2.54 -15.77 10.11
CA MET A 14 3.97 -15.42 10.10
C MET A 14 4.71 -16.16 8.99
N LEU A 15 4.46 -17.46 8.81
CA LEU A 15 5.08 -18.24 7.74
C LEU A 15 4.71 -17.69 6.37
N VAL A 16 3.44 -17.35 6.13
CA VAL A 16 2.97 -16.72 4.89
C VAL A 16 3.67 -15.37 4.66
N ASP A 17 3.75 -14.52 5.69
CA ASP A 17 4.39 -13.21 5.61
C ASP A 17 5.88 -13.34 5.25
N CYS A 18 6.61 -14.23 5.93
CA CYS A 18 8.02 -14.52 5.67
C CYS A 18 8.27 -15.04 4.25
N MET A 19 7.46 -16.02 3.81
CA MET A 19 7.58 -16.56 2.45
C MET A 19 7.30 -15.47 1.41
N SER A 20 6.28 -14.65 1.63
CA SER A 20 5.96 -13.54 0.72
C SER A 20 7.07 -12.50 0.65
N LEU A 21 7.72 -12.19 1.78
CA LEU A 21 8.83 -11.23 1.82
C LEU A 21 10.01 -11.77 1.01
N LEU A 22 10.39 -13.03 1.22
CA LEU A 22 11.48 -13.67 0.47
C LEU A 22 11.21 -13.67 -1.04
N MET A 23 9.99 -13.98 -1.46
CA MET A 23 9.62 -14.02 -2.88
C MET A 23 9.59 -12.63 -3.52
N THR A 24 9.09 -11.61 -2.80
CA THR A 24 8.83 -10.29 -3.39
C THR A 24 9.99 -9.30 -3.23
N PHE A 25 10.90 -9.54 -2.28
CA PHE A 25 12.04 -8.67 -1.99
C PHE A 25 12.94 -8.36 -3.20
N PRO A 26 13.34 -9.35 -4.03
CA PRO A 26 14.16 -9.06 -5.23
C PRO A 26 13.43 -8.14 -6.21
N GLY A 27 12.12 -8.30 -6.36
CA GLY A 27 11.29 -7.49 -7.26
C GLY A 27 11.21 -6.02 -6.83
N TYR A 28 10.98 -5.77 -5.54
CA TYR A 28 10.95 -4.41 -5.01
C TYR A 28 12.33 -3.73 -5.07
N ILE A 29 13.41 -4.46 -4.76
CA ILE A 29 14.77 -3.94 -4.93
C ILE A 29 15.04 -3.58 -6.38
N PHE A 30 14.67 -4.46 -7.32
CA PHE A 30 14.83 -4.19 -8.74
C PHE A 30 14.12 -2.90 -9.18
N ILE A 31 12.86 -2.71 -8.75
CA ILE A 31 12.10 -1.48 -9.02
C ILE A 31 12.84 -0.23 -8.53
N ILE A 32 13.34 -0.26 -7.29
CA ILE A 32 14.03 0.86 -6.66
C ILE A 32 15.37 1.12 -7.37
N VAL A 33 16.18 0.09 -7.60
CA VAL A 33 17.50 0.19 -8.24
C VAL A 33 17.37 0.75 -9.67
N VAL A 34 16.44 0.22 -10.47
CA VAL A 34 16.21 0.70 -11.85
C VAL A 34 15.85 2.18 -11.87
N ASN A 35 14.97 2.61 -10.95
CA ASN A 35 14.58 4.01 -10.85
C ASN A 35 15.73 4.91 -10.37
N ILE A 36 16.55 4.47 -9.41
CA ILE A 36 17.73 5.21 -8.96
C ILE A 36 18.78 5.34 -10.08
N LEU A 37 19.02 4.27 -10.83
CA LEU A 37 19.96 4.29 -11.95
C LEU A 37 19.50 5.25 -13.06
N ASP A 38 18.21 5.26 -13.38
CA ASP A 38 17.65 6.19 -14.35
C ASP A 38 17.68 7.65 -13.86
N TRP A 39 17.48 7.87 -12.55
CA TRP A 39 17.66 9.18 -11.94
C TRP A 39 19.10 9.67 -12.07
N ARG A 40 20.08 8.80 -11.79
CA ARG A 40 21.50 9.12 -11.90
C ARG A 40 21.91 9.43 -13.33
N ARG A 41 21.37 8.69 -14.31
CA ARG A 41 21.69 8.85 -15.73
C ARG A 41 21.05 10.10 -16.34
N ASN A 42 19.77 10.36 -16.05
CA ASN A 42 19.00 11.40 -16.72
C ASN A 42 18.82 12.69 -15.89
N LYS A 43 19.30 12.70 -14.63
CA LYS A 43 19.13 13.76 -13.61
C LYS A 43 17.67 14.17 -13.31
N ARG A 44 16.68 13.53 -13.94
CA ARG A 44 15.25 13.76 -13.79
C ARG A 44 14.51 12.44 -13.94
N LEU A 45 13.62 12.13 -13.01
CA LEU A 45 12.65 11.05 -13.14
C LEU A 45 11.27 11.64 -13.42
N ASN A 46 10.45 10.88 -14.16
CA ASN A 46 9.06 11.23 -14.33
C ASN A 46 8.30 11.05 -13.01
N ILE A 47 7.25 11.84 -12.77
CA ILE A 47 6.48 11.80 -11.50
C ILE A 47 5.96 10.39 -11.22
N SER A 48 5.41 9.72 -12.23
CA SER A 48 4.89 8.35 -12.09
C SER A 48 5.98 7.36 -11.65
N ASP A 49 7.20 7.48 -12.20
CA ASP A 49 8.32 6.61 -11.83
C ASP A 49 8.77 6.85 -10.37
N GLN A 50 8.78 8.11 -9.94
CA GLN A 50 9.10 8.47 -8.55
C GLN A 50 8.05 7.92 -7.57
N LEU A 51 6.75 8.12 -7.86
CA LEU A 51 5.67 7.60 -7.03
C LEU A 51 5.66 6.07 -6.98
N ILE A 52 5.90 5.39 -8.10
CA ILE A 52 6.01 3.91 -8.15
C ILE A 52 7.23 3.44 -7.34
N SER A 53 8.37 4.14 -7.42
CA SER A 53 9.54 3.83 -6.60
C SER A 53 9.27 4.02 -5.10
N GLY A 54 8.56 5.10 -4.73
CA GLY A 54 8.17 5.37 -3.35
C GLY A 54 7.18 4.33 -2.82
N LEU A 55 6.21 3.94 -3.64
CA LEU A 55 5.28 2.84 -3.32
C LEU A 55 6.04 1.54 -3.10
N GLY A 56 7.00 1.19 -3.98
CA GLY A 56 7.83 -0.01 -3.81
C GLY A 56 8.65 -0.01 -2.52
N LEU A 57 9.25 1.14 -2.16
CA LEU A 57 9.98 1.28 -0.90
C LEU A 57 9.06 1.16 0.32
N LEU A 58 7.93 1.86 0.32
CA LEU A 58 6.97 1.82 1.42
C LEU A 58 6.34 0.43 1.57
N THR A 59 6.04 -0.27 0.49
CA THR A 59 5.52 -1.65 0.53
C THR A 59 6.57 -2.63 1.06
N LEU A 60 7.84 -2.49 0.69
CA LEU A 60 8.92 -3.31 1.25
C LEU A 60 9.08 -3.06 2.76
N LEU A 61 9.10 -1.79 3.19
CA LEU A 61 9.15 -1.44 4.61
C LEU A 61 7.92 -1.96 5.37
N HIS A 62 6.74 -1.89 4.75
CA HIS A 62 5.49 -2.37 5.33
C HIS A 62 5.54 -3.88 5.56
N LYS A 63 6.02 -4.68 4.61
CA LYS A 63 6.18 -6.14 4.79
C LYS A 63 7.17 -6.48 5.91
N ILE A 64 8.29 -5.76 6.00
CA ILE A 64 9.26 -5.94 7.10
C ILE A 64 8.61 -5.59 8.46
N ALA A 65 7.85 -4.49 8.52
CA ALA A 65 7.13 -4.09 9.71
C ALA A 65 6.04 -5.10 10.09
N GLN A 66 5.36 -5.70 9.11
CA GLN A 66 4.35 -6.73 9.32
C GLN A 66 4.94 -8.01 9.94
N VAL A 67 6.06 -8.51 9.40
CA VAL A 67 6.77 -9.68 9.97
C VAL A 67 7.24 -9.37 11.39
N THR A 68 7.82 -8.19 11.61
CA THR A 68 8.26 -7.75 12.94
C THR A 68 7.09 -7.66 13.92
N PHE A 69 5.94 -7.13 13.50
CA PHE A 69 4.73 -7.05 14.31
C PHE A 69 4.20 -8.44 14.69
N ARG A 70 4.11 -9.38 13.74
CA ARG A 70 3.65 -10.75 14.03
C ARG A 70 4.63 -11.51 14.93
N TYR A 71 5.93 -11.29 14.75
CA TYR A 71 6.96 -11.85 15.62
C TYR A 71 6.85 -11.33 17.05
N ASP A 72 6.65 -10.02 17.22
CA ASP A 72 6.43 -9.40 18.53
C ASP A 72 5.13 -9.91 19.19
N VAL A 73 4.06 -10.12 18.41
CA VAL A 73 2.82 -10.76 18.90
C VAL A 73 3.08 -12.18 19.41
N LEU A 74 3.87 -12.97 18.71
CA LEU A 74 4.22 -14.33 19.12
C LEU A 74 5.07 -14.35 20.40
N LEU A 75 6.05 -13.45 20.52
CA LEU A 75 6.93 -13.34 21.69
C LEU A 75 6.29 -12.63 22.89
N GLY A 76 5.37 -11.71 22.67
CA GLY A 76 4.59 -11.06 23.74
C GLY A 76 3.74 -12.07 24.51
N GLY A 77 3.29 -13.15 23.85
CA GLY A 77 2.69 -14.31 24.53
C GLY A 77 3.64 -15.04 25.49
N LEU A 78 4.96 -14.83 25.35
CA LEU A 78 6.03 -15.43 26.15
C LEU A 78 6.67 -14.45 27.16
N HIS A 79 6.06 -13.28 27.40
CA HIS A 79 6.45 -12.31 28.46
C HIS A 79 7.81 -11.58 28.32
N VAL A 80 8.34 -11.39 27.11
CA VAL A 80 9.72 -10.85 26.94
C VAL A 80 9.80 -9.34 26.63
N HIS A 81 8.69 -8.66 26.30
CA HIS A 81 8.76 -7.29 25.74
C HIS A 81 8.13 -6.18 26.62
N THR A 82 8.75 -4.99 26.57
CA THR A 82 8.28 -3.76 27.23
C THR A 82 7.17 -3.07 26.43
N SER A 83 6.22 -2.41 27.11
CA SER A 83 5.05 -1.75 26.50
C SER A 83 5.41 -0.69 25.44
N PHE A 84 6.61 -0.11 25.51
CA PHE A 84 7.10 0.89 24.58
C PHE A 84 7.48 0.31 23.21
N THR A 85 8.13 -0.85 23.18
CA THR A 85 8.54 -1.50 21.92
C THR A 85 7.33 -1.88 21.07
N TRP A 86 6.32 -2.46 21.71
CA TRP A 86 5.02 -2.78 21.11
C TRP A 86 4.32 -1.57 20.50
N PHE A 87 4.32 -0.44 21.23
CA PHE A 87 3.75 0.81 20.74
C PHE A 87 4.46 1.29 19.46
N CYS A 88 5.80 1.30 19.47
CA CYS A 88 6.59 1.72 18.32
C CYS A 88 6.34 0.85 17.08
N ILE A 89 6.34 -0.49 17.25
CA ILE A 89 6.11 -1.43 16.15
C ILE A 89 4.72 -1.24 15.53
N ARG A 90 3.67 -1.10 16.36
CA ARG A 90 2.31 -0.80 15.87
C ARG A 90 2.22 0.54 15.16
N LEU A 91 2.82 1.57 15.74
CA LEU A 91 2.82 2.90 15.16
C LEU A 91 3.46 2.87 13.77
N THR A 92 4.61 2.20 13.62
CA THR A 92 5.29 2.01 12.34
C THR A 92 4.42 1.24 11.34
N PHE A 93 3.79 0.14 11.76
CA PHE A 93 2.92 -0.65 10.88
C PHE A 93 1.73 0.16 10.36
N ASN A 94 0.99 0.84 11.25
CA ASN A 94 -0.18 1.63 10.90
C ASN A 94 0.14 2.86 10.05
N SER A 95 1.25 3.54 10.35
CA SER A 95 1.70 4.71 9.60
C SER A 95 2.15 4.33 8.18
N LEU A 96 2.86 3.21 8.01
CA LEU A 96 3.24 2.71 6.69
C LEU A 96 2.01 2.35 5.84
N ASN A 97 1.01 1.70 6.44
CA ASN A 97 -0.27 1.41 5.77
C ASN A 97 -0.94 2.68 5.23
N PHE A 98 -1.04 3.70 6.08
CA PHE A 98 -1.67 4.96 5.69
C PHE A 98 -0.83 5.73 4.66
N CYS A 99 0.51 5.69 4.76
CA CYS A 99 1.41 6.24 3.75
C CYS A 99 1.20 5.61 2.37
N ILE A 100 1.05 4.29 2.29
CA ILE A 100 0.81 3.57 1.02
C ILE A 100 -0.52 4.04 0.40
N LEU A 101 -1.56 4.20 1.21
CA LEU A 101 -2.85 4.72 0.76
C LEU A 101 -2.72 6.16 0.22
N LEU A 102 -2.06 7.06 0.96
CA LEU A 102 -1.84 8.43 0.53
C LEU A 102 -1.00 8.54 -0.75
N LEU A 103 0.04 7.71 -0.88
CA LEU A 103 0.88 7.73 -2.08
C LEU A 103 0.12 7.15 -3.29
N SER A 104 -0.74 6.16 -3.05
CA SER A 104 -1.68 5.65 -4.06
C SER A 104 -2.66 6.73 -4.51
N THR A 105 -3.21 7.52 -3.57
CA THR A 105 -4.13 8.62 -3.92
C THR A 105 -3.45 9.72 -4.73
N LEU A 106 -2.23 10.10 -4.37
CA LEU A 106 -1.42 11.04 -5.14
C LEU A 106 -1.17 10.54 -6.57
N LEU A 107 -0.93 9.24 -6.75
CA LEU A 107 -0.79 8.63 -8.07
C LEU A 107 -2.10 8.72 -8.89
N ALA A 108 -3.26 8.48 -8.27
CA ALA A 108 -4.55 8.67 -8.93
C ALA A 108 -4.80 10.13 -9.32
N ILE A 109 -4.49 11.09 -8.44
CA ILE A 109 -4.60 12.53 -8.75
C ILE A 109 -3.74 12.87 -9.96
N HIS A 110 -2.48 12.41 -9.98
CA HIS A 110 -1.57 12.68 -11.08
C HIS A 110 -2.11 12.15 -12.43
N PHE A 111 -2.63 10.92 -12.45
CA PHE A 111 -3.23 10.36 -13.66
C PHE A 111 -4.54 11.03 -14.06
N CYS A 112 -5.39 11.39 -13.09
CA CYS A 112 -6.60 12.15 -13.32
C CYS A 112 -6.27 13.50 -13.99
N LEU A 113 -5.32 14.25 -13.44
CA LEU A 113 -4.86 15.52 -14.02
C LEU A 113 -4.30 15.35 -15.43
N LYS A 114 -3.55 14.28 -15.68
CA LYS A 114 -2.98 13.96 -17.00
C LYS A 114 -4.06 13.68 -18.05
N ILE A 115 -5.16 13.02 -17.67
CA ILE A 115 -6.23 12.59 -18.59
C ILE A 115 -7.28 13.68 -18.80
N VAL A 116 -7.66 14.40 -17.74
CA VAL A 116 -8.73 15.43 -17.81
C VAL A 116 -8.23 16.73 -18.48
N ASN A 117 -6.91 16.90 -18.67
CA ASN A 117 -6.31 18.03 -19.40
C ASN A 117 -6.79 19.41 -18.90
N ILE A 118 -7.04 19.54 -17.59
CA ILE A 118 -7.71 20.71 -16.99
C ILE A 118 -6.90 22.00 -17.16
N ASN A 119 -5.58 21.91 -17.34
CA ASN A 119 -4.76 23.03 -17.81
C ASN A 119 -3.35 22.54 -18.18
N GLN A 120 -2.93 22.64 -19.45
CA GLN A 120 -1.57 22.27 -19.88
C GLN A 120 -0.49 22.99 -19.06
N ASN A 121 -0.70 24.28 -18.73
CA ASN A 121 0.24 25.05 -17.91
C ASN A 121 0.33 24.56 -16.45
N PHE A 122 -0.79 24.14 -15.85
CA PHE A 122 -0.82 23.64 -14.47
C PHE A 122 -0.15 22.27 -14.36
N TYR A 123 -0.37 21.40 -15.34
CA TYR A 123 0.32 20.10 -15.43
C TYR A 123 1.84 20.28 -15.58
N ILE A 124 2.29 21.20 -16.45
CA ILE A 124 3.71 21.49 -16.64
C ILE A 124 4.34 22.09 -15.37
N TYR A 125 3.60 22.93 -14.64
CA TYR A 125 4.05 23.49 -13.36
C TYR A 125 4.28 22.41 -12.30
N ILE A 126 3.29 21.52 -12.09
CA ILE A 126 3.41 20.37 -11.20
C ILE A 126 4.59 19.46 -11.63
N GLN A 127 4.73 19.21 -12.93
CA GLN A 127 5.81 18.37 -13.48
C GLN A 127 7.21 18.94 -13.25
N ARG A 128 7.36 20.28 -13.25
CA ARG A 128 8.66 20.93 -12.97
C ARG A 128 9.00 20.97 -11.48
N MET A 129 8.02 21.11 -10.60
CA MET A 129 8.25 21.21 -9.15
C MET A 129 8.47 19.84 -8.49
N PHE A 130 7.81 18.78 -8.99
CA PHE A 130 7.84 17.45 -8.39
C PHE A 130 9.23 16.80 -8.17
N PRO A 131 10.20 16.84 -9.10
CA PRO A 131 11.47 16.16 -8.87
C PRO A 131 12.29 16.78 -7.73
N LYS A 132 12.04 18.05 -7.37
CA LYS A 132 12.58 18.67 -6.15
C LYS A 132 11.66 18.48 -4.94
N MET A 133 10.35 18.33 -5.17
CA MET A 133 9.33 18.17 -4.13
C MET A 133 9.06 16.71 -3.71
N PHE A 134 9.58 15.69 -4.38
CA PHE A 134 9.30 14.30 -4.02
C PHE A 134 9.58 13.96 -2.54
N PRO A 135 10.75 14.31 -1.95
CA PRO A 135 10.94 14.17 -0.50
C PRO A 135 9.98 15.06 0.31
N TRP A 136 9.63 16.25 -0.22
CA TRP A 136 8.68 17.18 0.39
C TRP A 136 7.20 16.75 0.31
N ILE A 137 6.85 15.76 -0.51
CA ILE A 137 5.48 15.19 -0.60
C ILE A 137 5.40 13.91 0.23
N LEU A 138 6.48 13.14 0.27
CA LEU A 138 6.64 12.01 1.20
C LEU A 138 6.61 12.46 2.65
N LEU A 139 7.30 13.56 3.00
CA LEU A 139 7.37 14.06 4.38
C LEU A 139 5.99 14.35 5.00
N PRO A 140 5.10 15.16 4.37
CA PRO A 140 3.75 15.39 4.87
C PRO A 140 2.93 14.12 4.93
N SER A 141 3.08 13.21 3.96
CA SER A 141 2.36 11.93 3.95
C SER A 141 2.74 11.09 5.17
N VAL A 142 4.05 11.02 5.48
CA VAL A 142 4.57 10.34 6.67
C VAL A 142 4.10 11.04 7.95
N LEU A 143 4.17 12.36 8.03
CA LEU A 143 3.73 13.11 9.21
C LEU A 143 2.23 12.93 9.49
N VAL A 144 1.39 13.08 8.47
CA VAL A 144 -0.06 12.87 8.59
C VAL A 144 -0.36 11.42 8.98
N SER A 145 0.34 10.45 8.39
CA SER A 145 0.18 9.04 8.74
C SER A 145 0.55 8.74 10.19
N LEU A 146 1.61 9.37 10.71
CA LEU A 146 2.04 9.21 12.09
C LEU A 146 1.01 9.82 13.03
N LEU A 147 0.57 11.06 12.78
CA LEU A 147 -0.41 11.76 13.61
C LEU A 147 -1.73 10.96 13.73
N ILE A 148 -2.21 10.38 12.63
CA ILE A 148 -3.44 9.57 12.62
C ILE A 148 -3.21 8.20 13.29
N SER A 149 -1.99 7.65 13.23
CA SER A 149 -1.68 6.33 13.79
C SER A 149 -1.35 6.34 15.29
N VAL A 150 -0.94 7.49 15.85
CA VAL A 150 -0.60 7.64 17.27
C VAL A 150 -1.76 7.22 18.19
N PRO A 151 -3.00 7.74 18.05
CA PRO A 151 -4.10 7.35 18.92
C PRO A 151 -4.41 5.85 18.89
N ALA A 152 -4.36 5.24 17.70
CA ALA A 152 -4.62 3.81 17.52
C ALA A 152 -3.54 2.91 18.13
N ALA A 153 -2.28 3.36 18.11
CA ALA A 153 -1.18 2.64 18.74
C ALA A 153 -1.21 2.75 20.28
N GLN A 154 -1.64 3.90 20.83
CA GLN A 154 -1.70 4.13 22.29
C GLN A 154 -2.82 3.32 22.96
N SER A 155 -4.00 3.23 22.35
CA SER A 155 -5.13 2.53 22.95
C SER A 155 -4.94 1.03 23.07
N THR A 156 -4.21 0.44 22.12
CA THR A 156 -3.99 -1.00 22.06
C THR A 156 -2.82 -1.47 22.92
N SER A 157 -1.81 -0.62 23.16
CA SER A 157 -0.73 -0.92 24.12
C SER A 157 -1.23 -0.90 25.57
N GLN A 158 -2.16 0.00 25.89
CA GLN A 158 -2.79 0.10 27.21
C GLN A 158 -3.67 -1.12 27.54
N LEU A 159 -4.42 -1.65 26.56
CA LEU A 159 -5.23 -2.87 26.74
C LEU A 159 -4.39 -4.09 27.17
N ASN A 160 -3.23 -4.30 26.54
CA ASN A 160 -2.36 -5.44 26.84
C ASN A 160 -1.68 -5.33 28.22
N SER A 161 -1.35 -4.12 28.67
CA SER A 161 -0.86 -3.90 30.04
C SER A 161 -1.93 -4.15 31.10
N ILE A 162 -3.20 -3.81 30.82
CA ILE A 162 -4.31 -3.98 31.76
C ILE A 162 -4.72 -5.45 31.91
N SER A 163 -4.64 -6.25 30.84
CA SER A 163 -4.90 -7.70 30.91
C SER A 163 -3.90 -8.47 31.77
N PHE A 164 -2.75 -7.87 32.10
CA PHE A 164 -1.67 -8.51 32.85
C PHE A 164 -1.36 -7.89 34.23
N GLY A 165 -2.08 -6.85 34.66
CA GLY A 165 -1.98 -6.38 36.05
C GLY A 165 -2.50 -4.96 36.28
N LEU A 166 -3.25 -4.81 37.38
CA LEU A 166 -3.83 -3.60 37.98
C LEU A 166 -5.13 -3.03 37.35
N PHE A 167 -6.24 -3.37 38.02
CA PHE A 167 -7.50 -2.65 37.95
C PHE A 167 -7.35 -1.23 38.52
N ASN A 168 -7.64 -0.21 37.70
CA ASN A 168 -8.29 1.00 38.17
C ASN A 168 -9.11 1.64 37.02
N THR A 169 -10.42 1.56 37.15
CA THR A 169 -11.42 1.76 36.10
C THR A 169 -12.20 3.07 36.32
N SER A 170 -12.26 3.94 35.30
CA SER A 170 -13.49 4.71 34.94
C SER A 170 -13.26 5.71 33.80
N SER A 171 -12.08 6.32 33.66
CA SER A 171 -11.79 7.29 32.58
C SER A 171 -11.16 6.68 31.33
N PHE A 172 -10.48 5.54 31.45
CA PHE A 172 -9.66 4.93 30.39
C PHE A 172 -10.44 4.11 29.34
N SER A 173 -11.67 3.69 29.64
CA SER A 173 -12.47 2.88 28.70
C SER A 173 -12.98 3.69 27.51
N MET A 174 -13.16 5.01 27.65
CA MET A 174 -13.69 5.86 26.57
C MET A 174 -12.63 6.13 25.46
N ASP A 175 -11.38 6.38 25.82
CA ASP A 175 -10.32 6.72 24.84
C ASP A 175 -9.97 5.55 23.90
N ILE A 176 -10.05 4.32 24.41
CA ILE A 176 -9.81 3.10 23.62
C ILE A 176 -10.97 2.84 22.65
N PHE A 177 -12.21 3.06 23.09
CA PHE A 177 -13.41 2.92 22.24
C PHE A 177 -13.49 3.97 21.14
N ILE A 178 -12.80 5.10 21.26
CA ILE A 178 -12.85 6.20 20.30
C ILE A 178 -11.68 6.14 19.30
N SER A 179 -10.47 5.82 19.76
CA SER A 179 -9.24 5.92 18.94
C SER A 179 -9.13 4.91 17.78
N VAL A 180 -9.50 3.65 17.99
CA VAL A 180 -9.46 2.62 16.93
C VAL A 180 -10.50 2.90 15.84
N PRO A 181 -11.78 3.19 16.16
CA PRO A 181 -12.76 3.60 15.15
C PRO A 181 -12.36 4.87 14.41
N LEU A 182 -11.74 5.85 15.08
CA LEU A 182 -11.26 7.07 14.42
C LEU A 182 -10.22 6.77 13.34
N TYR A 183 -9.22 5.92 13.61
CA TYR A 183 -8.23 5.51 12.61
C TYR A 183 -8.89 4.91 11.36
N TYR A 184 -9.78 3.94 11.56
CA TYR A 184 -10.50 3.31 10.45
C TYR A 184 -11.44 4.28 9.73
N THR A 185 -12.02 5.26 10.43
CA THR A 185 -12.85 6.31 9.82
C THR A 185 -12.02 7.21 8.91
N PHE A 186 -10.86 7.68 9.37
CA PHE A 186 -9.94 8.47 8.53
C PHE A 186 -9.40 7.65 7.35
N TYR A 187 -9.08 6.37 7.56
CA TYR A 187 -8.68 5.47 6.50
C TYR A 187 -9.80 5.33 5.44
N ALA A 188 -11.04 5.09 5.87
CA ALA A 188 -12.20 4.97 4.98
C ALA A 188 -12.47 6.27 4.21
N PHE A 189 -12.31 7.43 4.85
CA PHE A 189 -12.44 8.73 4.19
C PHE A 189 -11.39 8.93 3.09
N CYS A 190 -10.11 8.67 3.38
CA CYS A 190 -9.04 8.73 2.37
C CYS A 190 -9.26 7.72 1.24
N PHE A 191 -9.75 6.53 1.56
CA PHE A 191 -10.09 5.51 0.59
C PHE A 191 -11.27 5.92 -0.32
N ALA A 192 -12.30 6.58 0.22
CA ALA A 192 -13.40 7.12 -0.56
C ALA A 192 -12.93 8.20 -1.56
N ILE A 193 -12.01 9.09 -1.13
CA ILE A 193 -11.38 10.07 -2.03
C ILE A 193 -10.65 9.35 -3.16
N PHE A 194 -9.87 8.31 -2.85
CA PHE A 194 -9.19 7.51 -3.86
C PHE A 194 -10.16 6.90 -4.88
N PHE A 195 -11.28 6.36 -4.40
CA PHE A 195 -12.30 5.76 -5.23
C PHE A 195 -12.96 6.76 -6.18
N ILE A 196 -13.33 7.94 -5.69
CA ILE A 196 -13.91 9.01 -6.52
C ILE A 196 -12.94 9.45 -7.62
N LEU A 197 -11.65 9.58 -7.28
CA LEU A 197 -10.61 9.92 -8.26
C LEU A 197 -10.43 8.83 -9.31
N LEU A 198 -10.45 7.57 -8.90
CA LEU A 198 -10.38 6.42 -9.80
C LEU A 198 -11.56 6.43 -10.79
N LEU A 199 -12.79 6.57 -10.29
CA LEU A 199 -14.00 6.64 -11.12
C LEU A 199 -13.93 7.79 -12.11
N THR A 200 -13.53 8.98 -11.64
CA THR A 200 -13.38 10.16 -12.49
C THR A 200 -12.35 9.91 -13.61
N THR A 201 -11.24 9.24 -13.29
CA THR A 201 -10.18 8.90 -14.24
C THR A 201 -10.69 7.88 -15.28
N ILE A 202 -11.42 6.85 -14.85
CA ILE A 202 -12.02 5.84 -15.74
C ILE A 202 -13.03 6.49 -16.69
N VAL A 203 -13.96 7.28 -16.16
CA VAL A 203 -15.01 7.94 -16.97
C VAL A 203 -14.39 8.94 -17.95
N SER A 204 -13.37 9.69 -17.52
CA SER A 204 -12.65 10.62 -18.40
C SER A 204 -11.94 9.87 -19.54
N LEU A 205 -11.24 8.77 -19.21
CA LEU A 205 -10.56 7.95 -20.22
C LEU A 205 -11.55 7.33 -21.20
N SER A 206 -12.66 6.75 -20.73
CA SER A 206 -13.70 6.17 -21.60
C SER A 206 -14.29 7.21 -22.55
N ARG A 207 -14.56 8.43 -22.07
CA ARG A 207 -15.01 9.54 -22.92
C ARG A 207 -13.94 9.93 -23.95
N HIS A 208 -12.68 9.98 -23.56
CA HIS A 208 -11.57 10.29 -24.45
C HIS A 208 -11.39 9.23 -25.55
N ILE A 209 -11.42 7.95 -25.18
CA ILE A 209 -11.35 6.82 -26.12
C ILE A 209 -12.53 6.84 -27.09
N HIS A 210 -13.75 7.10 -26.59
CA HIS A 210 -14.93 7.18 -27.45
C HIS A 210 -14.83 8.32 -28.47
N ARG A 211 -14.36 9.50 -28.06
CA ARG A 211 -14.13 10.64 -28.97
C ARG A 211 -13.06 10.34 -30.03
N LEU A 212 -11.98 9.66 -29.66
CA LEU A 212 -10.94 9.27 -30.62
C LEU A 212 -11.44 8.24 -31.63
N ARG A 213 -12.21 7.24 -31.17
CA ARG A 213 -12.83 6.23 -32.04
C ARG A 213 -13.78 6.85 -33.08
N ASN A 214 -14.46 7.93 -32.72
CA ASN A 214 -15.39 8.61 -33.63
C ASN A 214 -14.70 9.57 -34.62
N ASN A 215 -13.45 10.01 -34.35
CA ASN A 215 -12.80 11.09 -35.12
C ASN A 215 -11.64 10.67 -36.04
N SER A 216 -10.96 9.52 -35.86
CA SER A 216 -9.95 9.06 -36.85
C SER A 216 -9.48 7.62 -36.61
N GLY A 217 -9.24 6.89 -37.71
CA GLY A 217 -9.05 5.45 -37.73
C GLY A 217 -7.65 4.87 -37.47
N ASN A 218 -6.60 5.62 -37.09
CA ASN A 218 -5.31 4.95 -36.79
C ASN A 218 -4.19 5.70 -36.03
N LEU A 219 -4.41 6.90 -35.47
CA LEU A 219 -3.31 7.70 -34.88
C LEU A 219 -3.33 7.83 -33.34
N GLY A 220 -4.36 7.31 -32.66
CA GLY A 220 -4.53 7.41 -31.19
C GLY A 220 -4.09 6.19 -30.38
N SER A 221 -3.59 5.12 -31.01
CA SER A 221 -3.45 3.81 -30.36
C SER A 221 -2.36 3.75 -29.27
N GLU A 222 -1.17 4.31 -29.49
CA GLU A 222 -0.05 4.18 -28.54
C GLU A 222 -0.24 4.97 -27.24
N THR A 223 -0.76 6.20 -27.33
CA THR A 223 -1.03 7.07 -26.17
C THR A 223 -2.23 6.57 -25.38
N VAL A 224 -3.30 6.14 -26.05
CA VAL A 224 -4.47 5.52 -25.41
C VAL A 224 -4.08 4.26 -24.65
N GLN A 225 -3.27 3.38 -25.26
CA GLN A 225 -2.82 2.17 -24.58
C GLN A 225 -2.02 2.53 -23.32
N ALA A 226 -1.25 3.63 -23.33
CA ALA A 226 -0.50 4.14 -22.17
C ALA A 226 -1.40 4.57 -21.02
N HIS A 227 -2.49 5.26 -21.34
CA HIS A 227 -3.48 5.66 -20.36
C HIS A 227 -4.29 4.47 -19.82
N VAL A 228 -4.64 3.49 -20.66
CA VAL A 228 -5.32 2.25 -20.24
C VAL A 228 -4.45 1.44 -19.28
N GLY A 229 -3.14 1.34 -19.55
CA GLY A 229 -2.19 0.69 -18.65
C GLY A 229 -2.16 1.35 -17.27
N ALA A 230 -2.13 2.69 -17.21
CA ALA A 230 -2.17 3.44 -15.96
C ALA A 230 -3.46 3.23 -15.17
N VAL A 231 -4.63 3.27 -15.83
CA VAL A 231 -5.92 3.02 -15.18
C VAL A 231 -6.01 1.60 -14.64
N LYS A 232 -5.46 0.61 -15.35
CA LYS A 232 -5.37 -0.76 -14.85
C LYS A 232 -4.56 -0.85 -13.56
N THR A 233 -3.44 -0.13 -13.48
CA THR A 233 -2.63 -0.04 -12.26
C THR A 233 -3.39 0.60 -11.11
N LEU A 234 -4.12 1.69 -11.37
CA LEU A 234 -4.94 2.34 -10.35
C LEU A 234 -6.07 1.44 -9.85
N LEU A 235 -6.73 0.70 -10.74
CA LEU A 235 -7.73 -0.32 -10.38
C LEU A 235 -7.11 -1.39 -9.48
N CYS A 236 -5.94 -1.89 -9.85
CA CYS A 236 -5.22 -2.87 -9.06
C CYS A 236 -4.82 -2.34 -7.67
N LEU A 237 -4.30 -1.10 -7.59
CA LEU A 237 -4.01 -0.44 -6.31
C LEU A 237 -5.27 -0.23 -5.47
N PHE A 238 -6.42 0.02 -6.10
CA PHE A 238 -7.70 0.11 -5.41
C PHE A 238 -8.10 -1.21 -4.77
N PHE A 239 -8.03 -2.32 -5.50
CA PHE A 239 -8.32 -3.63 -4.92
C PHE A 239 -7.35 -4.02 -3.81
N LEU A 240 -6.06 -3.70 -3.94
CA LEU A 240 -5.07 -3.96 -2.88
C LEU A 240 -5.36 -3.17 -1.60
N ASN A 241 -5.65 -1.87 -1.72
CA ASN A 241 -5.99 -1.03 -0.56
C ASN A 241 -7.35 -1.45 0.05
N LEU A 242 -8.31 -1.87 -0.78
CA LEU A 242 -9.59 -2.41 -0.31
C LEU A 242 -9.37 -3.69 0.50
N LEU A 243 -8.57 -4.62 -0.02
CA LEU A 243 -8.26 -5.87 0.64
C LEU A 243 -7.57 -5.62 1.99
N GLN A 244 -6.62 -4.70 2.02
CA GLN A 244 -5.93 -4.27 3.24
C GLN A 244 -6.88 -3.65 4.27
N PHE A 245 -7.90 -2.90 3.83
CA PHE A 245 -8.93 -2.36 4.71
C PHE A 245 -9.87 -3.42 5.27
N CYS A 246 -10.21 -4.43 4.47
CA CYS A 246 -11.13 -5.49 4.88
C CYS A 246 -10.48 -6.49 5.85
N LEU A 247 -9.18 -6.78 5.72
CA LEU A 247 -8.49 -7.79 6.53
C LEU A 247 -8.66 -7.59 8.07
N PRO A 248 -8.46 -6.39 8.65
CA PRO A 248 -8.66 -6.18 10.08
C PRO A 248 -10.13 -6.27 10.52
N ILE A 249 -11.08 -5.99 9.63
CA ILE A 249 -12.51 -6.08 9.94
C ILE A 249 -12.89 -7.55 10.18
N PHE A 250 -12.35 -8.47 9.38
CA PHE A 250 -12.56 -9.91 9.57
C PHE A 250 -12.03 -10.41 10.92
N ILE A 251 -10.94 -9.84 11.44
CA ILE A 251 -10.39 -10.18 12.77
C ILE A 251 -11.37 -9.76 13.89
N ILE A 252 -12.08 -8.64 13.73
CA ILE A 252 -13.08 -8.19 14.71
C ILE A 252 -14.29 -9.15 14.72
N PHE A 253 -14.66 -9.67 13.55
CA PHE A 253 -15.74 -10.66 13.39
C PHE A 253 -15.29 -12.11 13.67
N GLU A 254 -14.01 -12.37 13.90
CA GLU A 254 -13.43 -13.71 14.15
C GLU A 254 -14.07 -14.41 15.37
N LYS A 255 -14.73 -13.66 16.24
CA LYS A 255 -15.42 -14.20 17.42
C LYS A 255 -16.62 -15.09 17.13
N THR A 256 -17.09 -15.19 15.89
CA THR A 256 -18.34 -15.90 15.59
C THR A 256 -18.16 -17.29 15.00
N GLU A 257 -17.22 -17.53 14.08
CA GLU A 257 -17.17 -18.80 13.35
C GLU A 257 -15.78 -19.19 12.77
N HIS A 258 -15.44 -20.49 12.80
CA HIS A 258 -14.13 -21.00 12.32
C HIS A 258 -13.90 -20.83 10.81
N TRP A 259 -14.94 -20.82 9.98
CA TRP A 259 -14.80 -20.63 8.53
C TRP A 259 -14.27 -19.23 8.16
N ILE A 260 -14.49 -18.23 9.03
CA ILE A 260 -14.02 -16.86 8.84
C ILE A 260 -12.48 -16.80 8.83
N ILE A 261 -11.82 -17.65 9.65
CA ILE A 261 -10.35 -17.75 9.72
C ILE A 261 -9.78 -18.22 8.38
N TYR A 262 -10.39 -19.22 7.75
CA TYR A 262 -9.93 -19.73 6.44
C TYR A 262 -10.10 -18.69 5.34
N VAL A 263 -11.24 -17.97 5.33
CA VAL A 263 -11.48 -16.88 4.38
C VAL A 263 -10.43 -15.78 4.57
N TYR A 264 -10.15 -15.41 5.81
CA TYR A 264 -9.13 -14.42 6.15
C TYR A 264 -7.72 -14.82 5.68
N ILE A 265 -7.28 -16.05 5.94
CA ILE A 265 -5.98 -16.56 5.47
C ILE A 265 -5.92 -16.56 3.93
N LEU A 266 -7.00 -16.94 3.27
CA LEU A 266 -7.07 -16.94 1.81
C LEU A 266 -6.97 -15.51 1.25
N LEU A 267 -7.65 -14.54 1.86
CA LEU A 267 -7.56 -13.13 1.49
C LEU A 267 -6.15 -12.57 1.71
N LEU A 268 -5.47 -12.93 2.80
CA LEU A 268 -4.06 -12.59 3.02
C LEU A 268 -3.19 -13.13 1.88
N ILE A 269 -3.28 -14.43 1.57
CA ILE A 269 -2.47 -15.04 0.51
C ILE A 269 -2.70 -14.34 -0.83
N ILE A 270 -3.96 -14.04 -1.18
CA ILE A 270 -4.29 -13.29 -2.38
C ILE A 270 -3.62 -11.91 -2.39
N TRP A 271 -3.66 -11.19 -1.26
CA TRP A 271 -3.01 -9.89 -1.14
C TRP A 271 -1.50 -9.97 -1.43
N HIS A 272 -0.81 -10.93 -0.81
CA HIS A 272 0.64 -11.16 -1.00
C HIS A 272 1.03 -11.59 -2.41
N ILE A 273 0.13 -12.25 -3.15
CA ILE A 273 0.40 -12.66 -4.53
C ILE A 273 0.23 -11.48 -5.50
N LEU A 274 -0.72 -10.60 -5.22
CA LEU A 274 -1.11 -9.54 -6.16
C LEU A 274 -0.23 -8.29 -6.06
N ASP A 275 0.36 -8.00 -4.91
CA ASP A 275 1.04 -6.72 -4.63
C ASP A 275 2.21 -6.37 -5.57
N LEU A 276 3.14 -7.30 -5.81
CA LEU A 276 4.33 -7.08 -6.64
C LEU A 276 3.97 -7.02 -8.13
N PRO A 277 3.20 -7.96 -8.72
CA PRO A 277 2.80 -7.88 -10.12
C PRO A 277 2.06 -6.59 -10.47
N ILE A 278 1.26 -6.07 -9.53
CA ILE A 278 0.51 -4.82 -9.70
C ILE A 278 1.45 -3.62 -9.81
N LEU A 279 2.42 -3.52 -8.90
CA LEU A 279 3.39 -2.43 -8.93
C LEU A 279 4.29 -2.52 -10.17
N PHE A 280 4.63 -3.74 -10.60
CA PHE A 280 5.40 -4.00 -11.80
C PHE A 280 4.67 -3.56 -13.08
N ARG A 281 3.38 -3.91 -13.20
CA ARG A 281 2.51 -3.51 -14.31
C ARG A 281 2.23 -2.00 -14.33
N GLY A 282 2.42 -1.34 -13.18
CA GLY A 282 2.37 0.11 -13.00
C GLY A 282 3.26 0.93 -13.90
N SER A 283 4.38 0.35 -14.32
CA SER A 283 5.40 1.04 -15.09
C SER A 283 5.69 0.27 -16.39
N ARG A 284 5.23 0.82 -17.52
CA ARG A 284 5.58 0.32 -18.86
C ARG A 284 7.08 0.26 -19.11
N LYS A 285 7.82 1.14 -18.43
CA LYS A 285 9.28 1.22 -18.50
C LYS A 285 9.95 0.05 -17.75
N LEU A 286 9.40 -0.33 -16.59
CA LEU A 286 9.84 -1.50 -15.83
C LEU A 286 9.52 -2.79 -16.60
N GLN A 287 8.37 -2.86 -17.25
CA GLN A 287 8.02 -3.97 -18.15
C GLN A 287 9.03 -4.13 -19.29
N LYS A 288 9.32 -3.06 -20.04
CA LYS A 288 10.30 -3.11 -21.14
C LYS A 288 11.69 -3.55 -20.68
N LYS A 289 12.17 -3.04 -19.53
CA LYS A 289 13.47 -3.44 -18.96
C LYS A 289 13.48 -4.90 -18.48
N LEU A 290 12.34 -5.43 -17.99
CA LEU A 290 12.23 -6.85 -17.65
C LEU A 290 12.31 -7.71 -18.90
N ASP A 291 11.56 -7.34 -19.94
CA ASP A 291 11.52 -8.09 -21.19
C ASP A 291 12.92 -8.11 -21.85
N GLU A 292 13.65 -6.99 -21.79
CA GLU A 292 15.06 -6.90 -22.22
C GLU A 292 15.99 -7.80 -21.39
N MET A 293 15.87 -7.80 -20.06
CA MET A 293 16.66 -8.71 -19.21
C MET A 293 16.30 -10.18 -19.46
N TRP A 294 15.01 -10.47 -19.68
CA TRP A 294 14.56 -11.84 -19.87
C TRP A 294 15.07 -12.38 -21.21
N LEU A 295 15.01 -11.56 -22.26
CA LEU A 295 15.62 -11.85 -23.56
C LEU A 295 17.14 -12.05 -23.44
N TYR A 296 17.82 -11.24 -22.64
CA TYR A 296 19.26 -11.41 -22.38
C TYR A 296 19.57 -12.74 -21.67
N PHE A 297 18.78 -13.11 -20.66
CA PHE A 297 18.93 -14.38 -19.95
C PHE A 297 18.64 -15.59 -20.85
N THR A 298 17.60 -15.53 -21.69
CA THR A 298 17.29 -16.60 -22.65
C THR A 298 18.36 -16.79 -23.71
N ARG A 299 19.09 -15.73 -24.08
CA ARG A 299 20.25 -15.80 -24.99
C ARG A 299 21.54 -16.26 -24.33
N LEU A 300 21.64 -16.15 -23.01
CA LEU A 300 22.79 -16.64 -22.23
C LEU A 300 22.71 -18.15 -21.96
N PHE A 301 21.51 -18.71 -22.06
CA PHE A 301 21.21 -20.14 -21.85
C PHE A 301 20.86 -20.89 -23.14
N SER A 302 20.95 -20.25 -24.31
CA SER A 302 20.85 -20.87 -25.64
C SER A 302 22.22 -21.02 -26.28
#